data_AF-A0A379ZY96-F1
#
_entry.id   AF-A0A379ZY96-F1
#
_cell.length_a   1.000
_cell.length_b   1.000
_cell.length_c   1.000
_cell.angle_alpha   90.00
_cell.angle_beta   90.00
_cell.angle_gamma   90.00
#
_symmetry.space_group_name_H-M   'P 1'
#
loop_
_entity.id
_entity.type
_entity.pdbx_description
1 polymer ?
#
loop_
_entity_poly.entity_id
_entity_poly.type
_entity_poly.pdbx_seq_one_letter_code
_entity_poly.pdbx_strand_id
1 'polypeptide(L)'
;MGLDINFFRQRKADYPMLPVNGDWTPVGDWVPCSPEWLEDGGDCVQAPRIYNHKTCNHYHPPLLVHSCHFRGFTALMHWVANSVGDVKSGELMAFDRSDIQMLQMLLSRLNEANCHEEFPDDSRDYCDVYWMQVDLLKTYVNSVLTGFDFSRHHLYFRASW
;
A
#
# COMPACT_ATOMS: atom_id res chain seq x y z
N MET A 1 1.16 15.47 16.69
CA MET A 1 1.84 15.00 15.47
C MET A 1 0.88 15.25 14.31
N GLY A 2 1.37 15.46 13.09
CA GLY A 2 0.50 15.69 11.94
C GLY A 2 0.04 14.37 11.33
N LEU A 3 -1.05 14.37 10.56
CA LEU A 3 -1.47 13.21 9.79
C LEU A 3 -0.42 12.90 8.69
N ASP A 4 0.07 11.67 8.66
CA ASP A 4 0.95 11.13 7.63
C ASP A 4 0.29 9.91 6.98
N ILE A 5 0.10 9.96 5.66
CA ILE A 5 -0.46 8.87 4.86
C ILE A 5 0.61 8.31 3.94
N ASN A 6 0.74 7.00 3.92
CA ASN A 6 1.71 6.30 3.09
C ASN A 6 1.06 5.14 2.35
N PHE A 7 1.48 4.96 1.10
CA PHE A 7 1.21 3.75 0.34
C PHE A 7 2.46 2.88 0.24
N PHE A 8 2.30 1.58 0.45
CA PHE A 8 3.37 0.61 0.38
C PHE A 8 3.04 -0.49 -0.62
N ARG A 9 4.08 -0.97 -1.31
CA ARG A 9 4.04 -2.22 -2.05
C ARG A 9 4.74 -3.29 -1.22
N GLN A 10 4.17 -4.48 -1.16
CA GLN A 10 4.80 -5.67 -0.59
C GLN A 10 4.68 -6.83 -1.57
N ARG A 11 5.74 -7.63 -1.74
CA ARG A 11 5.67 -8.85 -2.55
C ARG A 11 4.82 -9.91 -1.85
N LYS A 12 4.01 -10.61 -2.64
CA LYS A 12 3.31 -11.82 -2.20
C LYS A 12 4.26 -13.01 -2.19
N ALA A 13 4.04 -13.96 -1.29
CA ALA A 13 4.71 -15.24 -1.40
C ALA A 13 4.32 -15.95 -2.71
N ASP A 14 5.29 -16.47 -3.44
CA ASP A 14 5.08 -17.28 -4.65
C ASP A 14 4.76 -18.75 -4.30
N TYR A 15 5.07 -19.13 -3.06
CA TYR A 15 4.87 -20.45 -2.52
C TYR A 15 4.23 -20.31 -1.15
N PRO A 16 3.04 -20.90 -0.91
CA PRO A 16 2.51 -20.96 0.44
C PRO A 16 3.49 -21.78 1.27
N MET A 17 4.18 -21.13 2.21
CA MET A 17 5.02 -21.81 3.18
C MET A 17 4.11 -22.62 4.10
N LEU A 18 3.72 -23.81 3.62
CA LEU A 18 2.92 -24.76 4.36
C LEU A 18 3.77 -25.35 5.49
N PRO A 19 3.17 -25.72 6.62
CA PRO A 19 3.86 -26.45 7.67
C PRO A 19 4.43 -27.75 7.10
N VAL A 20 5.76 -27.82 6.98
CA VAL A 20 6.45 -29.09 6.71
C VAL A 20 6.74 -29.72 8.06
N ASN A 21 5.91 -30.69 8.44
CA ASN A 21 6.12 -31.59 9.57
C ASN A 21 6.26 -30.91 10.95
N GLY A 22 5.30 -30.07 11.32
CA GLY A 22 4.91 -29.86 12.71
C GLY A 22 5.76 -28.95 13.61
N ASP A 23 7.03 -28.66 13.27
CA ASP A 23 7.91 -28.03 14.26
C ASP A 23 8.08 -26.51 14.16
N TRP A 24 8.09 -25.89 12.98
CA TRP A 24 7.99 -24.42 12.84
C TRP A 24 7.88 -24.02 11.37
N THR A 25 6.96 -23.11 11.04
CA THR A 25 6.93 -22.42 9.74
C THR A 25 6.45 -21.00 9.99
N PRO A 26 7.11 -19.98 9.45
CA PRO A 26 6.68 -18.63 9.73
C PRO A 26 5.36 -18.37 9.02
N VAL A 27 4.48 -17.68 9.73
CA VAL A 27 3.22 -17.20 9.19
C VAL A 27 3.48 -15.94 8.38
N GLY A 28 2.84 -15.82 7.22
CA GLY A 28 2.87 -14.62 6.37
C GLY A 28 3.62 -14.82 5.05
N ASP A 29 3.73 -13.73 4.29
CA ASP A 29 4.29 -13.71 2.93
C ASP A 29 5.81 -13.76 2.92
N TRP A 30 6.40 -14.87 3.37
CA TRP A 30 7.83 -15.10 3.14
C TRP A 30 8.09 -15.27 1.65
N VAL A 31 9.03 -14.48 1.13
CA VAL A 31 9.31 -14.38 -0.31
C VAL A 31 10.65 -14.99 -0.64
N PRO A 32 10.83 -15.58 -1.83
CA PRO A 32 12.09 -16.20 -2.20
C PRO A 32 13.20 -15.15 -2.23
N CYS A 33 14.42 -15.55 -1.87
CA CYS A 33 15.60 -14.79 -2.21
C CYS A 33 15.68 -14.71 -3.74
N SER A 34 15.48 -13.52 -4.27
CA SER A 34 15.48 -13.23 -5.70
C SER A 34 16.12 -11.87 -5.97
N PRO A 35 16.58 -11.60 -7.20
CA PRO A 35 17.06 -10.28 -7.59
C PRO A 35 16.08 -9.17 -7.24
N GLU A 36 14.79 -9.40 -7.43
CA GLU A 36 13.77 -8.39 -7.20
C GLU A 36 13.49 -8.15 -5.70
N TRP A 37 13.73 -9.13 -4.82
CA TRP A 37 13.72 -8.89 -3.38
C TRP A 37 14.92 -8.06 -2.92
N LEU A 38 16.09 -8.28 -3.53
CA LEU A 38 17.28 -7.45 -3.30
C LEU A 38 17.06 -6.01 -3.79
N GLU A 39 16.44 -5.84 -4.95
CA GLU A 39 16.05 -4.52 -5.50
C GLU A 39 15.10 -3.76 -4.57
N ASP A 40 14.25 -4.48 -3.84
CA ASP A 40 13.35 -3.89 -2.84
C ASP A 40 14.07 -3.49 -1.52
N GLY A 41 15.39 -3.64 -1.46
CA GLY A 41 16.23 -3.32 -0.30
C GLY A 41 16.56 -4.52 0.59
N GLY A 42 16.31 -5.73 0.10
CA GLY A 42 16.66 -6.95 0.82
C GLY A 42 18.16 -7.15 0.95
N ASP A 43 18.59 -7.60 2.13
CA ASP A 43 19.97 -8.02 2.39
C ASP A 43 19.99 -9.51 2.73
N CYS A 44 20.36 -10.35 1.75
CA CYS A 44 20.41 -11.79 1.91
C CYS A 44 21.39 -12.24 3.02
N VAL A 45 22.43 -11.44 3.28
CA VAL A 45 23.47 -11.77 4.26
C VAL A 45 22.96 -11.54 5.69
N GLN A 46 22.14 -10.52 5.90
CA GLN A 46 21.66 -10.10 7.22
C GLN A 46 20.24 -10.58 7.54
N ALA A 47 19.39 -10.75 6.53
CA ALA A 47 17.99 -11.08 6.75
C ALA A 47 17.81 -12.50 7.29
N PRO A 48 16.82 -12.73 8.18
CA PRO A 48 16.37 -14.07 8.52
C PRO A 48 16.09 -14.88 7.25
N ARG A 49 16.47 -16.16 7.24
CA ARG A 49 16.29 -17.02 6.08
C ARG A 49 15.78 -18.40 6.44
N ILE A 50 14.96 -18.96 5.57
CA ILE A 50 14.45 -20.33 5.68
C ILE A 50 14.68 -21.03 4.37
N TYR A 51 15.31 -22.20 4.42
CA TYR A 51 15.55 -22.99 3.21
C TYR A 51 14.33 -23.85 2.87
N ASN A 52 13.89 -23.78 1.62
CA ASN A 52 12.85 -24.63 1.07
C ASN A 52 13.49 -25.65 0.12
N HIS A 53 13.55 -26.91 0.58
CA HIS A 53 14.14 -28.00 -0.20
C HIS A 53 13.36 -28.34 -1.48
N LYS A 54 12.06 -28.00 -1.57
CA LYS A 54 11.27 -28.26 -2.78
C LYS A 54 11.61 -27.31 -3.91
N THR A 55 11.87 -26.05 -3.59
CA THR A 55 12.23 -25.02 -4.57
C THR A 55 13.75 -24.83 -4.71
N CYS A 56 14.53 -25.54 -3.89
CA CYS A 56 15.98 -25.40 -3.79
C CYS A 56 16.44 -23.94 -3.54
N ASN A 57 15.60 -23.12 -2.91
CA ASN A 57 15.86 -21.71 -2.61
C ASN A 57 15.65 -21.43 -1.11
N HIS A 58 16.20 -20.32 -0.62
CA HIS A 58 15.86 -19.78 0.69
C HIS A 58 14.94 -18.57 0.57
N TYR A 59 14.18 -18.31 1.63
CA TYR A 59 13.13 -17.30 1.69
C TYR A 59 13.39 -16.33 2.83
N HIS A 60 12.93 -15.10 2.66
CA HIS A 60 13.11 -13.99 3.59
C HIS A 60 11.77 -13.36 4.00
N PRO A 61 11.73 -12.62 5.12
CA PRO A 61 10.58 -11.81 5.46
C PRO A 61 10.25 -10.81 4.32
N PRO A 62 8.97 -10.50 4.13
CA PRO A 62 8.57 -9.52 3.12
C PRO A 62 9.03 -8.12 3.53
N LEU A 63 9.35 -7.30 2.52
CA LEU A 63 9.72 -5.91 2.69
C LEU A 63 8.55 -5.00 2.31
N LEU A 64 8.34 -3.95 3.11
CA LEU A 64 7.42 -2.86 2.77
C LEU A 64 8.19 -1.79 2.00
N VAL A 65 7.91 -1.68 0.71
CA VAL A 65 8.52 -0.68 -0.16
C VAL A 65 7.61 0.54 -0.23
N HIS A 66 8.11 1.69 0.19
CA HIS A 66 7.38 2.96 0.09
C HIS A 66 7.12 3.33 -1.36
N SER A 67 5.90 3.81 -1.66
CA SER A 67 5.51 4.16 -3.03
C SER A 67 4.89 5.56 -3.18
N CYS A 68 4.22 6.08 -2.16
CA CYS A 68 3.66 7.43 -2.17
C CYS A 68 3.43 7.94 -0.74
N HIS A 69 3.53 9.25 -0.54
CA HIS A 69 3.34 9.91 0.74
C HIS A 69 2.47 11.16 0.59
N PHE A 70 1.59 11.37 1.56
CA PHE A 70 0.79 12.58 1.73
C PHE A 70 0.88 13.05 3.17
N ARG A 71 0.92 14.37 3.36
CA ARG A 71 0.99 14.98 4.68
C ARG A 71 -0.22 15.88 4.90
N GLY A 72 -0.94 15.65 5.99
CA GLY A 72 -2.11 16.43 6.37
C GLY A 72 -3.32 16.26 5.44
N PHE A 73 -3.36 15.22 4.60
CA PHE A 73 -4.42 15.05 3.60
C PHE A 73 -5.65 14.35 4.18
N THR A 74 -6.41 15.07 5.00
CA THR A 74 -7.54 14.49 5.75
C THR A 74 -8.65 13.99 4.83
N ALA A 75 -8.86 14.65 3.69
CA ALA A 75 -9.82 14.21 2.68
C ALA A 75 -9.59 12.75 2.21
N LEU A 76 -8.33 12.38 1.97
CA LEU A 76 -8.00 11.01 1.60
C LEU A 76 -8.27 10.04 2.76
N MET A 77 -7.88 10.38 3.98
CA MET A 77 -8.15 9.54 5.15
C MET A 77 -9.65 9.29 5.35
N HIS A 78 -10.48 10.34 5.23
CA HIS A 78 -11.92 10.22 5.36
C HIS A 78 -12.54 9.38 4.26
N TRP A 79 -12.09 9.56 3.02
CA TRP A 79 -12.59 8.74 1.93
C TRP A 79 -12.30 7.26 2.15
N VAL A 80 -11.09 6.90 2.60
CA VAL A 80 -10.73 5.52 2.94
C VAL A 80 -11.61 4.98 4.06
N ALA A 81 -11.78 5.75 5.13
CA ALA A 81 -12.63 5.39 6.27
C ALA A 81 -14.08 5.09 5.86
N ASN A 82 -14.61 5.87 4.90
CA ASN A 82 -16.00 5.77 4.47
C ASN A 82 -16.25 4.75 3.36
N SER A 83 -15.24 4.46 2.52
CA SER A 83 -15.42 3.69 1.28
C SER A 83 -14.75 2.32 1.31
N VAL A 84 -13.66 2.17 2.08
CA VAL A 84 -12.84 0.95 2.11
C VAL A 84 -13.00 0.24 3.45
N GLY A 85 -12.83 0.97 4.57
CA GLY A 85 -13.02 0.41 5.91
C GLY A 85 -12.41 1.27 7.01
N ASP A 86 -12.62 0.85 8.26
CA ASP A 86 -12.17 1.59 9.45
C ASP A 86 -10.64 1.77 9.48
N VAL A 87 -10.20 3.03 9.57
CA VAL A 87 -8.78 3.38 9.56
C VAL A 87 -8.26 3.49 10.98
N LYS A 88 -7.31 2.63 11.35
CA LYS A 88 -6.62 2.67 12.64
C LYS A 88 -5.22 3.25 12.50
N SER A 89 -4.84 4.13 13.42
CA SER A 89 -3.54 4.82 13.39
C SER A 89 -2.40 3.81 13.41
N GLY A 90 -1.55 3.87 12.38
CA GLY A 90 -0.34 3.05 12.23
C GLY A 90 -0.57 1.65 11.64
N GLU A 91 -1.82 1.21 11.47
CA GLU A 91 -2.11 -0.12 10.91
C GLU A 91 -2.10 -0.12 9.38
N LEU A 92 -1.66 -1.24 8.79
CA LEU A 92 -1.71 -1.45 7.34
C LEU A 92 -3.10 -1.91 6.94
N MET A 93 -3.67 -1.23 5.95
CA MET A 93 -4.92 -1.61 5.29
C MET A 93 -4.61 -2.07 3.87
N ALA A 94 -4.99 -3.29 3.51
CA ALA A 94 -4.80 -3.80 2.16
C ALA A 94 -5.79 -3.13 1.20
N PHE A 95 -5.29 -2.65 0.07
CA PHE A 95 -6.11 -2.16 -1.03
C PHE A 95 -6.08 -3.17 -2.15
N ASP A 96 -7.24 -3.44 -2.73
CA ASP A 96 -7.34 -4.19 -3.97
C ASP A 96 -7.50 -3.27 -5.19
N ARG A 97 -7.66 -3.88 -6.36
CA ARG A 97 -7.82 -3.13 -7.61
C ARG A 97 -9.14 -2.34 -7.62
N SER A 98 -10.19 -2.88 -7.04
CA SER A 98 -11.52 -2.26 -6.99
C SER A 98 -11.49 -1.01 -6.12
N ASP A 99 -10.79 -1.02 -5.00
CA ASP A 99 -10.58 0.17 -4.15
C ASP A 99 -9.94 1.32 -4.94
N ILE A 100 -8.87 1.02 -5.68
CA ILE A 100 -8.17 2.01 -6.49
C ILE A 100 -9.04 2.52 -7.65
N GLN A 101 -9.86 1.65 -8.25
CA GLN A 101 -10.81 2.06 -9.30
C GLN A 101 -11.92 2.97 -8.75
N MET A 102 -12.45 2.68 -7.56
CA MET A 102 -13.43 3.56 -6.90
C MET A 102 -12.82 4.94 -6.62
N LEU A 103 -11.58 4.99 -6.14
CA LEU A 103 -10.87 6.25 -5.93
C LEU A 103 -10.65 7.01 -7.24
N GLN A 104 -10.24 6.32 -8.32
CA GLN A 104 -10.09 6.92 -9.64
C GLN A 104 -11.40 7.55 -10.12
N MET A 105 -12.52 6.83 -10.00
CA MET A 105 -13.83 7.32 -10.42
C MET A 105 -14.19 8.61 -9.69
N LEU A 106 -13.99 8.67 -8.37
CA LEU A 106 -14.20 9.89 -7.59
C LEU A 106 -13.30 11.03 -8.07
N LEU A 107 -12.00 10.78 -8.19
CA LEU A 107 -11.03 11.82 -8.56
C LEU A 107 -11.24 12.34 -9.99
N SER A 108 -11.78 11.52 -10.90
CA SER A 108 -12.06 11.91 -12.29
C SER A 108 -13.18 12.95 -12.44
N ARG A 109 -14.11 13.00 -11.47
CA ARG A 109 -15.22 13.97 -11.44
C ARG A 109 -14.96 15.16 -10.52
N LEU A 110 -13.90 15.09 -9.70
CA LEU A 110 -13.61 16.07 -8.67
C LEU A 110 -13.17 17.41 -9.30
N ASN A 111 -13.80 18.49 -8.85
CA ASN A 111 -13.51 19.87 -9.28
C ASN A 111 -13.84 20.86 -8.15
N GLU A 112 -13.50 22.13 -8.34
CA GLU A 112 -13.72 23.18 -7.34
C GLU A 112 -15.17 23.28 -6.87
N ALA A 113 -16.14 23.03 -7.75
CA ALA A 113 -17.56 23.16 -7.42
C ALA A 113 -18.10 22.01 -6.55
N ASN A 114 -17.48 20.83 -6.54
CA ASN A 114 -18.01 19.65 -5.82
C ASN A 114 -17.07 19.09 -4.74
N CYS A 115 -15.83 19.58 -4.63
CA CYS A 115 -14.83 19.02 -3.72
C CYS A 115 -15.27 18.98 -2.26
N HIS A 116 -16.07 19.96 -1.82
CA HIS A 116 -16.57 20.06 -0.45
C HIS A 116 -17.65 19.03 -0.08
N GLU A 117 -18.26 18.39 -1.07
CA GLU A 117 -19.25 17.33 -0.86
C GLU A 117 -18.63 15.96 -1.13
N GLU A 118 -17.86 15.85 -2.20
CA GLU A 118 -17.37 14.58 -2.75
C GLU A 118 -16.03 14.12 -2.12
N PHE A 119 -15.17 15.06 -1.71
CA PHE A 119 -13.86 14.74 -1.14
C PHE A 119 -13.42 15.78 -0.09
N PRO A 120 -14.20 15.92 1.00
CA PRO A 120 -14.07 17.03 1.94
C PRO A 120 -12.81 16.95 2.82
N ASP A 121 -12.16 18.08 3.03
CA ASP A 121 -11.03 18.23 3.96
C ASP A 121 -11.44 18.95 5.26
N ASP A 122 -10.83 18.57 6.39
CA ASP A 122 -11.10 19.14 7.71
C ASP A 122 -10.78 20.63 7.81
N SER A 123 -9.73 21.08 7.11
CA SER A 123 -9.37 22.49 7.07
C SER A 123 -10.48 23.35 6.46
N ARG A 124 -11.33 22.73 5.61
CA ARG A 124 -12.29 23.39 4.71
C ARG A 124 -11.63 24.46 3.83
N ASP A 125 -10.29 24.43 3.74
CA ASP A 125 -9.47 25.33 2.96
C ASP A 125 -8.97 24.58 1.72
N TYR A 126 -9.72 24.72 0.64
CA TYR A 126 -9.46 24.07 -0.65
C TYR A 126 -8.45 24.90 -1.48
N CYS A 127 -7.36 25.32 -0.82
CA CYS A 127 -6.30 26.12 -1.41
C CYS A 127 -5.40 25.29 -2.33
N ASP A 128 -4.38 25.93 -2.91
CA ASP A 128 -3.43 25.29 -3.84
C ASP A 128 -2.78 24.02 -3.26
N VAL A 129 -2.59 23.97 -1.94
CA VAL A 129 -2.01 22.78 -1.26
C VAL A 129 -2.95 21.58 -1.36
N TYR A 130 -4.26 21.77 -1.19
CA TYR A 130 -5.26 20.70 -1.34
C TYR A 130 -5.24 20.15 -2.77
N TRP A 131 -5.32 21.05 -3.76
CA TRP A 131 -5.36 20.65 -5.17
C TRP A 131 -4.05 20.00 -5.63
N MET A 132 -2.90 20.46 -5.14
CA MET A 132 -1.62 19.80 -5.37
C MET A 132 -1.62 18.35 -4.86
N GLN A 133 -2.22 18.08 -3.69
CA GLN A 133 -2.33 16.71 -3.18
C GLN A 133 -3.34 15.87 -3.96
N VAL A 134 -4.46 16.46 -4.41
CA VAL A 134 -5.42 15.80 -5.31
C VAL A 134 -4.75 15.39 -6.62
N ASP A 135 -3.94 16.26 -7.23
CA ASP A 135 -3.27 15.97 -8.50
C ASP A 135 -2.14 14.95 -8.36
N LEU A 136 -1.41 14.98 -7.23
CA LEU A 136 -0.47 13.92 -6.87
C LEU A 136 -1.21 12.58 -6.73
N LEU A 137 -2.36 12.57 -6.05
CA LEU A 137 -3.16 11.36 -5.86
C LEU A 137 -3.72 10.83 -7.19
N LYS A 138 -4.22 11.70 -8.06
CA LYS A 138 -4.64 11.33 -9.43
C LYS A 138 -3.51 10.67 -10.20
N THR A 139 -2.31 11.26 -10.15
CA THR A 139 -1.12 10.72 -10.83
C THR A 139 -0.76 9.34 -10.28
N TYR A 140 -0.75 9.20 -8.96
CA TYR A 140 -0.45 7.93 -8.29
C TYR A 140 -1.49 6.84 -8.59
N VAL A 141 -2.78 7.15 -8.48
CA VAL A 141 -3.85 6.19 -8.78
C VAL A 141 -3.78 5.71 -10.23
N ASN A 142 -3.52 6.61 -11.17
CA ASN A 142 -3.35 6.23 -12.58
C ASN A 142 -2.10 5.36 -12.80
N SER A 143 -0.98 5.64 -12.13
CA SER A 143 0.22 4.79 -12.23
C SER A 143 -0.01 3.39 -11.63
N VAL A 144 -0.75 3.30 -10.53
CA VAL A 144 -1.15 2.02 -9.92
C VAL A 144 -2.03 1.23 -10.88
N LEU A 145 -3.08 1.83 -11.45
CA LEU A 145 -4.01 1.12 -12.34
C LEU A 145 -3.35 0.63 -13.64
N THR A 146 -2.33 1.33 -14.12
CA THR A 146 -1.64 1.03 -15.38
C THR A 146 -0.45 0.07 -15.22
N GLY A 147 0.25 0.11 -14.08
CA GLY A 147 1.52 -0.60 -13.89
C GLY A 147 1.62 -1.52 -12.68
N PHE A 148 0.69 -1.46 -11.72
CA PHE A 148 0.78 -2.29 -10.52
C PHE A 148 0.25 -3.70 -10.76
N ASP A 149 1.06 -4.70 -10.41
CA ASP A 149 0.70 -6.11 -10.50
C ASP A 149 0.08 -6.62 -9.20
N PHE A 150 -1.24 -6.49 -9.07
CA PHE A 150 -2.01 -6.99 -7.92
C PHE A 150 -1.93 -8.51 -7.75
N SER A 151 -1.46 -9.27 -8.75
CA SER A 151 -1.27 -10.72 -8.61
C SER A 151 0.03 -11.06 -7.89
N ARG A 152 1.05 -10.20 -7.98
CA ARG A 152 2.38 -10.39 -7.39
C ARG A 152 2.64 -9.53 -6.17
N HIS A 153 1.85 -8.48 -5.96
CA HIS A 153 2.06 -7.53 -4.88
C HIS A 153 0.78 -7.22 -4.12
N HIS A 154 0.91 -7.01 -2.82
CA HIS A 154 -0.05 -6.30 -2.00
C HIS A 154 0.21 -4.80 -2.10
N LEU A 155 -0.86 -4.02 -2.25
CA LEU A 155 -0.86 -2.58 -2.05
C LEU A 155 -1.42 -2.31 -0.66
N TYR A 156 -0.71 -1.54 0.15
CA TYR A 156 -1.17 -1.14 1.48
C TYR A 156 -1.28 0.35 1.60
N PHE A 157 -2.29 0.78 2.33
CA PHE A 157 -2.47 2.12 2.86
C PHE A 157 -2.14 2.12 4.36
N ARG A 158 -1.49 3.18 4.84
CA ARG A 158 -1.29 3.44 6.28
C ARG A 158 -1.43 4.93 6.56
N ALA A 159 -2.31 5.26 7.49
CA ALA A 159 -2.39 6.60 8.08
C ALA A 159 -1.82 6.58 9.51
N SER A 160 -1.17 7.65 9.95
CA SER A 160 -0.65 7.80 11.32
C SER A 160 -0.84 9.24 11.79
N TRP A 161 -1.32 9.41 13.02
CA TRP A 161 -1.61 10.71 13.66
C TRP A 161 -1.32 10.66 15.17
#